data_AF-A0A0F9L9G0-F1
#
_entry.id   AF-A0A0F9L9G0-F1
#
_cell.length_a   1.000
_cell.length_b   1.000
_cell.length_c   1.000
_cell.angle_alpha   90.00
_cell.angle_beta   90.00
_cell.angle_gamma   90.00
#
_symmetry.space_group_name_H-M   'P 1'
#
loop_
_entity.id
_entity.type
_entity.pdbx_description
1 polymer ?
#
loop_
_entity_poly.entity_id
_entity_poly.type
_entity_poly.pdbx_seq_one_letter_code
_entity_poly.pdbx_strand_id
1 'polypeptide(L)'
;MPAWLHRTNKTVLRSIASADLPEAIANYIEEPDLSAVVGQPARYWIVAGDTVSLADQATRDAIDTAALSAVRDVLADEIDTVETFSRAFALVVLDEFNARTSKINSILAAIAGANNLNSLKSAAALITDLPIYSPAQLKAVVRLKADS
;
A
#
# COMPACT_ATOMS: atom_id res chain seq x y z
N MET A 1 -31.25 -30.98 -12.15
CA MET A 1 -30.14 -30.32 -12.89
C MET A 1 -28.88 -30.50 -12.04
N PRO A 2 -27.76 -30.93 -12.63
CA PRO A 2 -26.55 -31.27 -11.89
C PRO A 2 -25.91 -30.04 -11.23
N ALA A 3 -25.06 -30.30 -10.25
CA ALA A 3 -24.14 -29.31 -9.69
C ALA A 3 -22.75 -29.50 -10.32
N TRP A 4 -22.03 -28.40 -10.53
CA TRP A 4 -20.70 -28.39 -11.14
C TRP A 4 -19.71 -27.70 -10.21
N LEU A 5 -18.54 -28.31 -9.98
CA LEU A 5 -17.41 -27.65 -9.30
C LEU A 5 -16.35 -27.30 -10.31
N HIS A 6 -15.97 -26.03 -10.38
CA HIS A 6 -14.83 -25.61 -11.18
C HIS A 6 -13.51 -26.07 -10.52
N ARG A 7 -12.67 -26.80 -11.26
CA ARG A 7 -11.45 -27.46 -10.75
C ARG A 7 -10.45 -26.50 -10.12
N THR A 8 -10.24 -25.33 -10.74
CA THR A 8 -9.22 -24.35 -10.29
C THR A 8 -9.73 -23.40 -9.21
N ASN A 9 -10.77 -22.60 -9.52
CA ASN A 9 -11.28 -21.57 -8.60
C ASN A 9 -12.22 -22.14 -7.53
N LYS A 10 -12.58 -23.44 -7.61
CA LYS A 10 -13.41 -24.15 -6.63
C LYS A 10 -14.81 -23.57 -6.43
N THR A 11 -15.32 -22.85 -7.43
CA THR A 11 -16.68 -22.30 -7.43
C THR A 11 -17.69 -23.40 -7.72
N VAL A 12 -18.74 -23.48 -6.89
CA VAL A 12 -19.84 -24.44 -7.08
C VAL A 12 -20.99 -23.76 -7.80
N LEU A 13 -21.32 -24.25 -8.98
CA LEU A 13 -22.47 -23.86 -9.78
C LEU A 13 -23.59 -24.89 -9.57
N ARG A 14 -24.78 -24.46 -9.16
CA ARG A 14 -25.90 -25.36 -8.85
C ARG A 14 -26.99 -25.24 -9.90
N SER A 15 -27.57 -26.38 -10.27
CA SER A 15 -28.72 -26.45 -11.17
C SER A 15 -28.46 -25.80 -12.54
N ILE A 16 -27.29 -26.04 -13.11
CA ILE A 16 -26.88 -25.52 -14.43
C ILE A 16 -26.80 -26.69 -15.43
N ALA A 17 -27.33 -26.50 -16.64
CA ALA A 17 -27.17 -27.47 -17.72
C ALA A 17 -25.76 -27.40 -18.31
N SER A 18 -25.23 -28.52 -18.81
CA SER A 18 -23.86 -28.56 -19.37
C SER A 18 -23.64 -27.54 -20.51
N ALA A 19 -24.68 -27.24 -21.30
CA ALA A 19 -24.64 -26.25 -22.37
C ALA A 19 -24.52 -24.79 -21.88
N ASP A 20 -24.87 -24.54 -20.62
CA ASP A 20 -24.90 -23.20 -20.01
C ASP A 20 -23.65 -22.92 -19.15
N LEU A 21 -22.65 -23.80 -19.18
CA LEU A 21 -21.40 -23.60 -18.45
C LEU A 21 -20.62 -22.42 -19.04
N PRO A 22 -20.08 -21.51 -18.19
CA PRO A 22 -19.29 -20.37 -18.65
C PRO A 22 -18.01 -20.73 -19.40
N GLU A 23 -17.46 -21.92 -19.12
CA GLU A 23 -16.21 -22.42 -19.70
C GLU A 23 -16.37 -23.89 -20.15
N ALA A 24 -15.33 -24.43 -20.78
CA ALA A 24 -15.32 -25.81 -21.25
C ALA A 24 -15.56 -26.80 -20.09
N ILE A 25 -16.36 -27.85 -20.35
CA ILE A 25 -16.73 -28.88 -19.37
C ILE A 25 -15.53 -29.55 -18.69
N ALA A 26 -14.38 -29.63 -19.37
CA ALA A 26 -13.13 -30.16 -18.82
C ALA A 26 -12.64 -29.39 -17.58
N ASN A 27 -13.03 -28.11 -17.43
CA ASN A 27 -12.71 -27.29 -16.26
C ASN A 27 -13.61 -27.58 -15.06
N TYR A 28 -14.60 -28.46 -15.20
CA TYR A 28 -15.58 -28.77 -14.18
C TYR A 28 -15.60 -30.26 -13.81
N ILE A 29 -16.12 -30.52 -12.62
CA ILE A 29 -16.50 -31.84 -12.11
C ILE A 29 -18.02 -31.84 -12.01
N GLU A 30 -18.66 -32.79 -12.68
CA GLU A 30 -20.12 -33.01 -12.59
C GLU A 30 -20.44 -33.75 -11.28
N GLU A 31 -21.45 -33.28 -10.56
CA GLU A 31 -21.94 -33.86 -9.30
C GLU A 31 -20.81 -34.22 -8.31
N PRO A 32 -19.96 -33.24 -7.93
CA PRO A 32 -18.82 -33.48 -7.06
C PRO A 32 -19.30 -33.94 -5.67
N ASP A 33 -18.68 -35.00 -5.13
CA ASP A 33 -18.85 -35.34 -3.73
C ASP A 33 -18.05 -34.34 -2.87
N LEU A 34 -18.77 -33.47 -2.16
CA LEU A 34 -18.20 -32.47 -1.27
C LEU A 34 -18.26 -32.88 0.21
N SER A 35 -18.73 -34.09 0.52
CA SER A 35 -18.94 -34.53 1.91
C SER A 35 -17.67 -34.43 2.77
N ALA A 36 -16.50 -34.68 2.18
CA ALA A 36 -15.20 -34.60 2.85
C ALA A 36 -14.74 -33.16 3.18
N VAL A 37 -15.32 -32.14 2.53
CA VAL A 37 -14.88 -30.74 2.63
C VAL A 37 -15.97 -29.79 3.14
N VAL A 38 -17.12 -30.32 3.57
CA VAL A 38 -18.21 -29.51 4.14
C VAL A 38 -17.71 -28.72 5.35
N GLY A 39 -18.01 -27.42 5.36
CA GLY A 39 -17.62 -26.51 6.45
C GLY A 39 -16.14 -26.11 6.44
N GLN A 40 -15.36 -26.59 5.49
CA GLN A 40 -13.94 -26.25 5.37
C GLN A 40 -13.72 -25.19 4.29
N PRO A 41 -12.83 -24.20 4.51
CA PRO A 41 -12.46 -23.24 3.48
C PRO A 41 -11.93 -23.89 2.19
N ALA A 42 -12.35 -23.37 1.03
CA ALA A 42 -11.95 -23.88 -0.29
C ALA A 42 -10.42 -23.90 -0.51
N ARG A 43 -9.66 -23.03 0.19
CA ARG A 43 -8.18 -23.03 0.14
C ARG A 43 -7.56 -24.36 0.57
N TYR A 44 -8.24 -25.16 1.40
CA TYR A 44 -7.76 -26.47 1.86
C TYR A 44 -8.23 -27.64 0.99
N TRP A 45 -9.05 -27.39 -0.02
CA TRP A 45 -9.58 -28.46 -0.86
C TRP A 45 -8.53 -28.91 -1.87
N ILE A 46 -8.33 -30.21 -2.00
CA ILE A 46 -7.48 -30.83 -3.00
C ILE A 46 -8.39 -31.47 -4.04
N VAL A 47 -8.21 -31.07 -5.30
CA VAL A 47 -8.91 -31.63 -6.45
C VAL A 47 -7.92 -32.51 -7.22
N ALA A 48 -8.11 -33.82 -7.17
CA ALA A 48 -7.28 -34.80 -7.87
C ALA A 48 -8.15 -35.62 -8.80
N GLY A 49 -8.05 -35.37 -10.10
CA GLY A 49 -9.07 -35.83 -11.05
C GLY A 49 -10.44 -35.28 -10.65
N ASP A 50 -11.43 -36.15 -10.49
CA ASP A 50 -12.80 -35.79 -10.09
C ASP A 50 -13.06 -35.95 -8.59
N THR A 51 -12.03 -36.30 -7.82
CA THR A 51 -12.14 -36.44 -6.37
C THR A 51 -11.81 -35.12 -5.67
N VAL A 52 -12.71 -34.70 -4.78
CA VAL A 52 -12.52 -33.55 -3.89
C VAL A 52 -12.24 -34.08 -2.49
N SER A 53 -11.08 -33.73 -1.94
CA SER A 53 -10.67 -34.14 -0.61
C SER A 53 -10.17 -32.96 0.20
N LEU A 54 -10.15 -33.13 1.52
CA LEU A 54 -9.56 -32.14 2.42
C LEU A 54 -8.07 -32.42 2.55
N ALA A 55 -7.24 -31.38 2.40
CA ALA A 55 -5.82 -31.46 2.70
C ALA A 55 -5.57 -31.95 4.14
N ASP A 56 -4.50 -32.71 4.37
CA ASP A 56 -4.12 -33.13 5.72
C ASP A 56 -3.72 -31.93 6.60
N GLN A 57 -3.57 -32.17 7.91
CA GLN A 57 -3.28 -31.08 8.84
C GLN A 57 -1.96 -30.38 8.50
N ALA A 58 -0.90 -31.13 8.16
CA ALA A 58 0.41 -30.56 7.84
C ALA A 58 0.34 -29.62 6.61
N THR A 59 -0.42 -30.01 5.58
CA THR A 59 -0.63 -29.20 4.39
C THR A 59 -1.46 -27.96 4.71
N ARG A 60 -2.50 -28.07 5.54
CA ARG A 60 -3.29 -26.90 5.97
C ARG A 60 -2.45 -25.92 6.79
N ASP A 61 -1.64 -26.42 7.72
CA ASP A 61 -0.72 -25.59 8.51
C ASP A 61 0.30 -24.87 7.61
N ALA A 62 0.80 -25.56 6.57
CA ALA A 62 1.69 -24.95 5.59
C ALA A 62 0.97 -23.85 4.77
N ILE A 63 -0.27 -24.09 4.33
CA ILE A 63 -1.10 -23.09 3.62
C ILE A 63 -1.31 -21.85 4.50
N ASP A 64 -1.70 -22.05 5.76
CA ASP A 64 -1.98 -20.94 6.67
C ASP A 64 -0.70 -20.18 7.06
N THR A 65 0.42 -20.88 7.23
CA THR A 65 1.73 -20.26 7.47
C THR A 65 2.16 -19.42 6.27
N ALA A 66 1.99 -19.94 5.05
CA ALA A 66 2.30 -19.19 3.83
C ALA A 66 1.40 -17.95 3.68
N ALA A 67 0.10 -18.08 3.95
CA ALA A 67 -0.83 -16.97 3.93
C ALA A 67 -0.47 -15.91 4.98
N LEU A 68 -0.12 -16.33 6.20
CA LEU A 68 0.31 -15.43 7.26
C LEU A 68 1.62 -14.72 6.91
N SER A 69 2.58 -15.42 6.30
CA SER A 69 3.83 -14.81 5.82
C SER A 69 3.54 -13.75 4.77
N ALA A 70 2.71 -14.05 3.77
CA ALA A 70 2.35 -13.08 2.74
C ALA A 70 1.67 -11.84 3.31
N VAL A 71 0.77 -12.00 4.29
CA VAL A 71 0.15 -10.86 5.00
C VAL A 71 1.19 -10.04 5.77
N ARG A 72 2.16 -10.70 6.42
CA ARG A 72 3.25 -10.02 7.13
C ARG A 72 4.11 -9.21 6.17
N ASP A 73 4.45 -9.78 5.02
CA ASP A 73 5.30 -9.11 4.03
C ASP A 73 4.60 -7.86 3.47
N VAL A 74 3.31 -7.96 3.14
CA VAL A 74 2.51 -6.78 2.72
C VAL A 74 2.48 -5.70 3.81
N LEU A 75 2.29 -6.10 5.07
CA LEU A 75 2.28 -5.14 6.18
C LEU A 75 3.66 -4.49 6.40
N ALA A 76 4.75 -5.25 6.20
CA ALA A 76 6.11 -4.71 6.27
C ALA A 76 6.33 -3.65 5.18
N ASP A 77 5.93 -3.94 3.93
CA ASP A 77 6.01 -2.98 2.82
C ASP A 77 5.19 -1.70 3.09
N GLU A 78 4.01 -1.83 3.70
CA GLU A 78 3.19 -0.69 4.12
C GLU A 78 3.89 0.15 5.21
N ILE A 79 4.51 -0.50 6.20
CA ILE A 79 5.26 0.18 7.27
C ILE A 79 6.47 0.92 6.68
N ASP A 80 7.25 0.29 5.81
CA ASP A 80 8.42 0.90 5.17
C ASP A 80 8.01 2.14 4.34
N THR A 81 6.86 2.07 3.68
CA THR A 81 6.27 3.21 2.96
C THR A 81 5.93 4.35 3.93
N VAL A 82 5.24 4.06 5.03
CA VAL A 82 4.88 5.07 6.05
C VAL A 82 6.11 5.68 6.70
N GLU A 83 7.13 4.88 7.01
CA GLU A 83 8.39 5.36 7.57
C GLU A 83 9.06 6.34 6.60
N THR A 84 9.13 5.97 5.32
CA THR A 84 9.73 6.81 4.28
C THR A 84 9.02 8.16 4.16
N PHE A 85 7.69 8.18 4.13
CA PHE A 85 6.94 9.44 4.08
C PHE A 85 7.05 10.26 5.37
N SER A 86 7.13 9.59 6.54
CA SER A 86 7.26 10.25 7.84
C SER A 86 8.63 10.92 8.00
N ARG A 87 9.70 10.23 7.58
CA ARG A 87 11.06 10.79 7.50
C ARG A 87 11.11 11.96 6.53
N ALA A 88 10.55 11.80 5.33
CA ALA A 88 10.50 12.87 4.33
C ALA A 88 9.79 14.12 4.86
N PHE A 89 8.64 13.94 5.52
CA PHE A 89 7.93 15.03 6.18
C PHE A 89 8.76 15.72 7.25
N ALA A 90 9.41 14.95 8.14
CA ALA A 90 10.26 15.51 9.19
C ALA A 90 11.43 16.33 8.62
N LEU A 91 12.05 15.87 7.53
CA LEU A 91 13.12 16.59 6.84
C LEU A 91 12.61 17.90 6.20
N VAL A 92 11.44 17.88 5.56
CA VAL A 92 10.83 19.11 5.00
C VAL A 92 10.54 20.13 6.10
N VAL A 93 10.02 19.70 7.25
CA VAL A 93 9.79 20.58 8.41
C VAL A 93 11.11 21.15 8.95
N LEU A 94 12.16 20.33 9.03
CA LEU A 94 13.47 20.77 9.46
C LEU A 94 14.06 21.81 8.49
N ASP A 95 13.95 21.58 7.18
CA ASP A 95 14.40 22.52 6.15
C ASP A 95 13.66 23.86 6.26
N GLU A 96 12.35 23.84 6.53
CA GLU A 96 11.55 25.05 6.76
C GLU A 96 12.00 25.82 8.01
N PHE A 97 12.31 25.13 9.11
CA PHE A 97 12.86 25.79 10.31
C PHE A 97 14.24 26.39 10.05
N ASN A 98 15.10 25.70 9.30
CA ASN A 98 16.41 26.21 8.91
C ASN A 98 16.27 27.46 8.03
N ALA A 99 15.34 27.45 7.06
CA ALA A 99 15.07 28.59 6.20
C ALA A 99 14.55 29.81 6.99
N ARG A 100 13.64 29.58 7.95
CA ARG A 100 13.14 30.63 8.86
C ARG A 100 14.25 31.21 9.73
N THR A 101 15.08 30.36 10.30
CA THR A 101 16.24 30.78 11.10
C THR A 101 17.19 31.63 10.27
N SER A 102 17.49 31.20 9.04
CA SER A 102 18.32 31.97 8.11
C SER A 102 17.71 33.34 7.80
N LYS A 103 16.39 33.43 7.55
CA LYS A 103 15.73 34.71 7.30
C LYS A 103 15.83 35.66 8.50
N ILE A 104 15.59 35.16 9.71
CA ILE A 104 15.72 35.95 10.94
C ILE A 104 17.17 36.47 11.08
N ASN A 105 18.16 35.62 10.87
CA ASN A 105 19.56 36.02 10.92
C ASN A 105 19.91 37.08 9.87
N SER A 106 19.39 36.97 8.64
CA SER A 106 19.56 37.99 7.60
C SER A 106 18.94 39.34 7.99
N ILE A 107 17.77 39.33 8.65
CA ILE A 107 17.13 40.57 9.16
C ILE A 107 18.01 41.20 10.24
N LEU A 108 18.48 40.41 11.22
CA LEU A 108 19.34 40.90 12.28
C LEU A 108 20.66 41.46 11.73
N ALA A 109 21.26 40.79 10.74
CA ALA A 109 22.47 41.25 10.07
C ALA A 109 22.25 42.58 9.32
N ALA A 110 21.13 42.72 8.60
CA ALA A 110 20.77 43.96 7.92
C ALA A 110 20.61 45.14 8.89
N ILE A 111 20.00 44.91 10.06
CA ILE A 111 19.86 45.92 11.11
C ILE A 111 21.22 46.29 11.70
N ALA A 112 22.04 45.30 12.05
CA ALA A 112 23.34 45.52 12.67
C ALA A 112 24.35 46.23 11.74
N GLY A 113 24.27 45.97 10.43
CA GLY A 113 25.16 46.57 9.43
C GLY A 113 24.70 47.93 8.88
N ALA A 114 23.50 48.40 9.22
CA ALA A 114 22.96 49.64 8.67
C ALA A 114 23.47 50.87 9.45
N ASN A 115 24.04 51.84 8.72
CA ASN A 115 24.52 53.11 9.30
C ASN A 115 23.45 54.21 9.29
N ASN A 116 22.34 53.99 8.58
CA ASN A 116 21.20 54.87 8.49
C ASN A 116 19.99 54.12 7.89
N LEU A 117 18.82 54.76 7.92
CA LEU A 117 17.58 54.18 7.41
C LEU A 117 17.64 53.81 5.92
N ASN A 118 18.36 54.59 5.10
CA ASN A 118 18.47 54.29 3.68
C ASN A 118 19.24 52.98 3.44
N SER A 119 20.37 52.78 4.14
CA SER A 119 21.14 51.52 4.08
C SER A 119 20.34 50.33 4.60
N LEU A 120 19.53 50.51 5.67
CA LEU A 120 18.64 49.47 6.18
C LEU A 120 17.59 49.08 5.14
N LYS A 121 16.95 50.06 4.50
CA LYS A 121 15.94 49.82 3.47
C LYS A 121 16.52 49.05 2.28
N SER A 122 17.72 49.43 1.83
CA SER A 122 18.42 48.71 0.76
C SER A 122 18.76 47.27 1.13
N ALA A 123 19.26 47.03 2.35
CA ALA A 123 19.58 45.68 2.81
C ALA A 123 18.33 44.81 3.00
N ALA A 124 17.26 45.36 3.59
CA ALA A 124 15.99 44.66 3.78
C ALA A 124 15.33 44.27 2.45
N ALA A 125 15.47 45.09 1.41
CA ALA A 125 14.93 44.80 0.08
C ALA A 125 15.60 43.57 -0.60
N LEU A 126 16.76 43.14 -0.13
CA LEU A 126 17.45 41.93 -0.64
C LEU A 126 17.02 40.66 0.09
N ILE A 127 16.31 40.76 1.22
CA ILE A 127 15.87 39.60 2.00
C ILE A 127 14.67 38.98 1.30
N THR A 128 14.87 37.80 0.73
CA THR A 128 13.84 37.09 -0.03
C THR A 128 12.72 36.56 0.88
N ASP A 129 11.52 36.51 0.34
CA ASP A 129 10.40 35.85 1.00
C ASP A 129 10.53 34.34 1.03
N LEU A 130 10.06 33.75 2.13
CA LEU A 130 9.99 32.30 2.25
C LEU A 130 8.72 31.82 1.55
N PRO A 131 8.75 30.64 0.93
CA PRO A 131 7.59 30.08 0.26
C PRO A 131 6.45 29.86 1.26
N ILE A 132 5.23 30.17 0.83
CA ILE A 132 4.01 29.80 1.56
C ILE A 132 3.42 28.60 0.82
N TYR A 133 3.50 27.43 1.44
CA TYR A 133 2.98 26.20 0.84
C TYR A 133 1.47 26.08 1.06
N SER A 134 0.73 25.91 -0.03
CA SER A 134 -0.58 25.28 0.03
C SER A 134 -0.45 23.79 0.40
N PRO A 135 -1.51 23.14 0.90
CA PRO A 135 -1.49 21.71 1.21
C PRO A 135 -1.05 20.83 0.02
N ALA A 136 -1.44 21.20 -1.20
CA ALA A 136 -1.06 20.47 -2.41
C ALA A 136 0.45 20.58 -2.70
N GLN A 137 1.04 21.77 -2.53
CA GLN A 137 2.47 21.98 -2.71
C GLN A 137 3.28 21.28 -1.63
N LEU A 138 2.83 21.33 -0.36
CA LEU A 138 3.48 20.60 0.73
C LEU A 138 3.54 19.10 0.44
N LYS A 139 2.42 18.52 -0.01
CA LYS A 139 2.36 17.11 -0.41
C LYS A 139 3.34 16.78 -1.54
N ALA A 140 3.47 17.67 -2.53
CA ALA A 140 4.41 17.49 -3.64
C ALA A 140 5.87 17.52 -3.15
N VAL A 141 6.22 18.45 -2.27
CA VAL A 141 7.58 18.57 -1.71
C VAL A 141 7.93 17.36 -0.84
N VAL A 142 7.01 16.89 0.00
CA VAL A 142 7.22 15.67 0.81
C VAL A 142 7.45 14.45 -0.06
N ARG A 143 6.72 14.31 -1.17
CA ARG A 143 6.95 13.23 -2.14
C ARG A 143 8.34 13.30 -2.75
N LEU A 144 8.74 14.47 -3.25
CA LEU A 144 10.08 14.67 -3.81
C LEU A 144 11.19 14.34 -2.80
N LYS A 145 10.96 14.63 -1.51
CA LYS A 145 11.90 14.31 -0.42
C LYS A 145 11.90 12.83 -0.03
N ALA A 146 10.82 12.11 -0.27
CA ALA A 146 10.75 10.67 -0.06
C ALA A 146 11.54 9.90 -1.13
N ASP A 147 11.67 10.47 -2.33
CA ASP A 147 12.38 9.88 -3.47
C ASP A 147 13.89 10.20 -3.49
N SER A 148 14.38 11.06 -2.58
CA SER A 148 15.77 11.54 -2.51
C SER A 148 16.62 10.75 -1.51
#